data_AF-A0A522UEX4-F1
#
_entry.id   AF-A0A522UEX4-F1
#
_cell.length_a   1.000
_cell.length_b   1.000
_cell.length_c   1.000
_cell.angle_alpha   90.00
_cell.angle_beta   90.00
_cell.angle_gamma   90.00
#
_symmetry.space_group_name_H-M   'P 1'
#
loop_
_entity.id
_entity.type
_entity.pdbx_description
1 polymer ?
#
loop_
_entity_poly.entity_id
_entity_poly.type
_entity_poly.pdbx_seq_one_letter_code
_entity_poly.pdbx_strand_id
1 'polypeptide(L)'
;MISDTPVALRNAAPYSLTTASLARLSKELDFMLELYPYLRTEQVGGTAYFQALERARVHFSKVWKKVWRSALNSLWYRRARQKMKTILRIGLLLQPLTPRWRVAIFAVGGAVFGLALVVAHISRAASYLSDKPEACLNCHVMNNAFATWQHGSHRTVAECTDCHLPHQNPVAELAFKARDGIFHSFVFTFHLEPQVLELSEGAKHVVQENCLRCHANQFMLARLASMTERRCWDCHDGAHGRVISLSGTPHAYRLPFPPAGLEWMKTLPTDFPPLKPLKEGVHHEHH
;
A
#
# COMPACT_ATOMS: atom_id res chain seq x y z
N MET A 1 -30.63 -9.27 50.14
CA MET A 1 -29.53 -8.90 49.23
C MET A 1 -30.13 -8.57 47.89
N ILE A 2 -30.21 -7.26 47.65
CA ILE A 2 -30.80 -6.63 46.47
C ILE A 2 -29.77 -6.65 45.34
N SER A 3 -30.32 -6.58 44.15
CA SER A 3 -29.73 -6.51 42.81
C SER A 3 -28.45 -5.68 42.68
N ASP A 4 -27.62 -6.05 41.70
CA ASP A 4 -27.32 -5.19 40.54
C ASP A 4 -26.22 -5.81 39.65
N THR A 5 -26.49 -5.93 38.35
CA THR A 5 -25.54 -5.85 37.22
C THR A 5 -26.31 -6.05 35.89
N PRO A 6 -25.89 -5.43 34.77
CA PRO A 6 -26.46 -4.14 34.40
C PRO A 6 -27.22 -4.12 33.06
N VAL A 7 -27.97 -3.04 32.93
CA VAL A 7 -28.57 -2.41 31.76
C VAL A 7 -27.63 -2.44 30.53
N ALA A 8 -27.72 -3.46 29.68
CA ALA A 8 -27.05 -3.45 28.37
C ALA A 8 -27.74 -4.29 27.27
N LEU A 9 -29.01 -4.70 27.45
CA LEU A 9 -29.73 -5.50 26.44
C LEU A 9 -31.12 -4.96 26.07
N ARG A 10 -31.42 -3.68 26.35
CA ARG A 10 -32.75 -3.11 26.02
C ARG A 10 -32.89 -2.60 24.58
N ASN A 11 -31.85 -2.59 23.75
CA ASN A 11 -31.91 -2.02 22.40
C ASN A 11 -31.57 -2.98 21.24
N ALA A 12 -31.57 -4.30 21.46
CA ALA A 12 -31.60 -5.24 20.34
C ALA A 12 -33.06 -5.38 19.86
N ALA A 13 -33.38 -4.75 18.74
CA ALA A 13 -34.66 -4.88 18.06
C ALA A 13 -35.08 -6.36 17.97
N PRO A 14 -36.35 -6.70 18.27
CA PRO A 14 -36.75 -8.09 18.38
C PRO A 14 -36.71 -8.74 17.00
N TYR A 15 -35.93 -9.80 16.86
CA TYR A 15 -36.19 -10.84 15.87
C TYR A 15 -37.52 -11.50 16.26
N SER A 16 -38.64 -10.85 15.96
CA SER A 16 -39.97 -11.46 16.10
C SER A 16 -40.09 -12.51 15.01
N LEU A 17 -39.57 -13.71 15.29
CA LEU A 17 -39.91 -14.92 14.57
C LEU A 17 -41.44 -15.06 14.64
N THR A 18 -42.12 -14.82 13.52
CA THR A 18 -43.57 -14.98 13.43
C THR A 18 -43.94 -16.43 13.79
N THR A 19 -45.14 -16.67 14.30
CA THR A 19 -45.65 -18.03 14.61
C THR A 19 -45.49 -19.01 13.44
N ALA A 20 -45.54 -18.51 12.20
CA ALA A 20 -45.28 -19.26 10.97
C ALA A 20 -43.81 -19.71 10.78
N SER A 21 -42.84 -18.97 11.33
CA SER A 21 -41.43 -19.34 11.31
C SER A 21 -41.08 -20.36 12.40
N LEU A 22 -41.72 -20.29 13.57
CA LEU A 22 -41.60 -21.29 14.64
C LEU A 22 -42.24 -22.64 14.25
N ALA A 23 -43.44 -22.62 13.65
CA ALA A 23 -44.09 -23.83 13.12
C ALA A 23 -43.36 -24.46 11.92
N ARG A 24 -42.44 -23.71 11.28
CA ARG A 24 -41.59 -24.22 10.20
C ARG A 24 -40.31 -24.83 10.75
N LEU A 25 -39.71 -24.22 11.78
CA LEU A 25 -38.59 -24.80 12.52
C LEU A 25 -38.97 -26.12 13.20
N SER A 26 -40.20 -26.26 13.70
CA SER A 26 -40.66 -27.51 14.32
C SER A 26 -40.69 -28.68 13.33
N LYS A 27 -41.18 -28.47 12.10
CA LYS A 27 -41.23 -29.53 11.06
C LYS A 27 -39.84 -29.95 10.57
N GLU A 28 -38.88 -29.03 10.55
CA GLU A 28 -37.49 -29.35 10.21
C GLU A 28 -36.80 -30.13 11.34
N LEU A 29 -37.13 -29.81 12.59
CA LEU A 29 -36.66 -30.55 13.77
C LEU A 29 -37.23 -31.98 13.78
N ASP A 30 -38.50 -32.16 13.44
CA ASP A 30 -39.14 -33.48 13.30
C ASP A 30 -38.45 -34.34 12.23
N PHE A 31 -38.12 -33.77 11.06
CA PHE A 31 -37.40 -34.48 10.00
C PHE A 31 -35.96 -34.87 10.41
N MET A 32 -35.26 -33.99 11.13
CA MET A 32 -33.91 -34.29 11.65
C MET A 32 -33.95 -35.38 12.74
N LEU A 33 -34.99 -35.39 13.58
CA LEU A 33 -35.24 -36.44 14.57
C LEU A 33 -35.57 -37.79 13.91
N GLU A 34 -36.25 -37.78 12.77
CA GLU A 34 -36.56 -38.98 11.98
C GLU A 34 -35.31 -39.58 11.30
N LEU A 35 -34.33 -38.75 10.94
CA LEU A 35 -33.05 -39.19 10.38
C LEU A 35 -32.00 -39.63 11.43
N TYR A 36 -32.17 -39.21 12.68
CA TYR A 36 -31.23 -39.47 13.78
C TYR A 36 -30.89 -40.96 14.02
N PRO A 37 -31.83 -41.93 13.91
CA PRO A 37 -31.53 -43.35 14.08
C PRO A 37 -30.62 -43.93 12.99
N TYR A 38 -30.73 -43.42 11.76
CA TYR A 38 -29.94 -43.88 10.60
C TYR A 38 -28.52 -43.32 10.58
N LEU A 39 -28.27 -42.18 11.22
CA LEU A 39 -26.93 -41.57 11.32
C LEU A 39 -26.13 -42.10 12.53
N ARG A 40 -26.80 -42.75 13.50
CA ARG A 40 -26.18 -43.24 14.75
C ARG A 40 -25.74 -44.71 14.69
N THR A 41 -26.19 -45.48 13.69
CA THR A 41 -25.90 -46.92 13.63
C THR A 41 -24.86 -47.23 12.55
N GLU A 42 -23.68 -47.65 13.00
CA GLU A 42 -22.52 -48.05 12.17
C GLU A 42 -22.73 -49.39 11.42
N GLN A 43 -23.94 -49.96 11.45
CA GLN A 43 -24.23 -51.31 10.95
C GLN A 43 -25.21 -51.38 9.76
N VAL A 44 -25.69 -50.25 9.23
CA VAL A 44 -26.59 -50.27 8.06
C VAL A 44 -25.75 -50.15 6.79
N GLY A 45 -25.78 -51.18 5.94
CA GLY A 45 -24.96 -51.29 4.73
C GLY A 45 -24.90 -50.00 3.91
N GLY A 46 -23.72 -49.70 3.36
CA GLY A 46 -23.35 -48.39 2.80
C GLY A 46 -24.35 -47.77 1.81
N THR A 47 -25.14 -48.58 1.10
CA THR A 47 -26.17 -48.10 0.17
C THR A 47 -27.34 -47.40 0.86
N ALA A 48 -27.80 -47.88 2.02
CA ALA A 48 -28.91 -47.28 2.76
C ALA A 48 -28.50 -45.97 3.44
N TYR A 49 -27.29 -45.93 4.01
CA TYR A 49 -26.70 -44.73 4.58
C TYR A 49 -26.51 -43.65 3.51
N PHE A 50 -25.98 -44.01 2.34
CA PHE A 50 -25.78 -43.07 1.23
C PHE A 50 -27.12 -42.54 0.68
N GLN A 51 -28.14 -43.39 0.57
CA GLN A 51 -29.49 -42.96 0.18
C GLN A 51 -30.16 -42.04 1.21
N ALA A 52 -29.89 -42.22 2.51
CA ALA A 52 -30.39 -41.33 3.56
C ALA A 52 -29.71 -39.96 3.50
N LEU A 53 -28.38 -39.93 3.31
CA LEU A 53 -27.62 -38.69 3.13
C LEU A 53 -28.03 -37.93 1.87
N GLU A 54 -28.23 -38.61 0.74
CA GLU A 54 -28.65 -37.92 -0.49
C GLU A 54 -30.08 -37.38 -0.36
N ARG A 55 -30.98 -38.10 0.33
CA ARG A 55 -32.32 -37.59 0.65
C ARG A 55 -32.26 -36.36 1.56
N ALA A 56 -31.42 -36.37 2.59
CA ALA A 56 -31.21 -35.21 3.47
C ALA A 56 -30.62 -34.02 2.69
N ARG A 57 -29.62 -34.26 1.84
CA ARG A 57 -28.99 -33.24 0.98
C ARG A 57 -30.00 -32.60 0.03
N VAL A 58 -30.82 -33.41 -0.66
CA VAL A 58 -31.86 -32.90 -1.57
C VAL A 58 -32.91 -32.11 -0.81
N HIS A 59 -33.37 -32.60 0.35
CA HIS A 59 -34.33 -31.91 1.21
C HIS A 59 -33.78 -30.56 1.69
N PHE A 60 -32.58 -30.56 2.27
CA PHE A 60 -31.90 -29.36 2.75
C PHE A 60 -31.68 -28.36 1.61
N SER A 61 -31.30 -28.81 0.41
CA SER A 61 -31.15 -27.94 -0.76
C SER A 61 -32.48 -27.27 -1.18
N LYS A 62 -33.60 -27.99 -1.09
CA LYS A 62 -34.93 -27.46 -1.44
C LYS A 62 -35.40 -26.45 -0.38
N VAL A 63 -35.20 -26.76 0.89
CA VAL A 63 -35.52 -25.88 2.03
C VAL A 63 -34.69 -24.61 1.96
N TRP A 64 -33.36 -24.73 1.80
CA TRP A 64 -32.47 -23.58 1.66
C TRP A 64 -32.80 -22.74 0.43
N LYS A 65 -33.08 -23.34 -0.73
CA LYS A 65 -33.51 -22.59 -1.92
C LYS A 65 -34.83 -21.85 -1.68
N LYS A 66 -35.72 -22.36 -0.83
CA LYS A 66 -37.01 -21.72 -0.51
C LYS A 66 -36.84 -20.60 0.53
N VAL A 67 -36.03 -20.82 1.57
CA VAL A 67 -35.65 -19.81 2.57
C VAL A 67 -34.92 -18.66 1.89
N TRP A 68 -33.96 -18.96 1.02
CA TRP A 68 -33.18 -17.96 0.28
C TRP A 68 -34.06 -17.18 -0.71
N ARG A 69 -34.97 -17.85 -1.43
CA ARG A 69 -35.98 -17.15 -2.26
C ARG A 69 -36.91 -16.28 -1.42
N SER A 70 -37.32 -16.72 -0.23
CA SER A 70 -38.15 -15.92 0.68
C SER A 70 -37.39 -14.72 1.27
N ALA A 71 -36.10 -14.88 1.56
CA ALA A 71 -35.23 -13.80 2.05
C ALA A 71 -34.99 -12.75 0.96
N LEU A 72 -34.72 -13.16 -0.28
CA LEU A 72 -34.57 -12.26 -1.43
C LEU A 72 -35.91 -11.60 -1.83
N ASN A 73 -37.04 -12.29 -1.66
CA ASN A 73 -38.35 -11.71 -1.89
C ASN A 73 -38.90 -10.95 -0.68
N SER A 74 -38.17 -10.89 0.44
CA SER A 74 -38.59 -10.13 1.61
C SER A 74 -38.72 -8.64 1.25
N LEU A 75 -39.76 -8.00 1.78
CA LEU A 75 -39.96 -6.55 1.61
C LEU A 75 -38.75 -5.76 2.09
N TRP A 76 -38.06 -6.25 3.13
CA TRP A 76 -36.83 -5.66 3.64
C TRP A 76 -35.70 -5.69 2.61
N TYR A 77 -35.41 -6.85 1.99
CA TYR A 77 -34.36 -6.95 0.98
C TYR A 77 -34.67 -6.13 -0.27
N ARG A 78 -35.93 -6.11 -0.71
CA ARG A 78 -36.35 -5.26 -1.83
C ARG A 78 -36.16 -3.77 -1.52
N ARG A 79 -36.56 -3.31 -0.33
CA ARG A 79 -36.34 -1.92 0.12
C ARG A 79 -34.87 -1.58 0.26
N ALA A 80 -34.05 -2.46 0.83
CA ALA A 80 -32.60 -2.27 0.94
C ALA A 80 -31.93 -2.17 -0.44
N ARG A 81 -32.28 -3.06 -1.37
CA ARG A 81 -31.79 -3.03 -2.76
C ARG A 81 -32.26 -1.76 -3.50
N GLN A 82 -33.49 -1.32 -3.27
CA GLN A 82 -34.03 -0.08 -3.86
C GLN A 82 -33.27 1.14 -3.33
N LYS A 83 -33.08 1.25 -2.00
CA LYS A 83 -32.28 2.32 -1.37
C LYS A 83 -30.85 2.32 -1.89
N MET A 84 -30.21 1.16 -1.99
CA MET A 84 -28.85 1.01 -2.54
C MET A 84 -28.77 1.52 -3.98
N LYS A 85 -29.73 1.15 -4.84
CA LYS A 85 -29.81 1.65 -6.22
C LYS A 85 -30.00 3.16 -6.30
N THR A 86 -30.83 3.73 -5.42
CA THR A 86 -31.03 5.18 -5.35
C THR A 86 -29.76 5.90 -4.88
N ILE A 87 -29.06 5.37 -3.87
CA ILE A 87 -27.79 5.90 -3.38
C ILE A 87 -26.72 5.84 -4.49
N LEU A 88 -26.60 4.72 -5.21
CA LEU A 88 -25.69 4.58 -6.36
C LEU A 88 -26.04 5.58 -7.48
N ARG A 89 -27.33 5.76 -7.79
CA ARG A 89 -27.77 6.71 -8.82
C ARG A 89 -27.47 8.17 -8.47
N ILE A 90 -27.63 8.53 -7.20
CA ILE A 90 -27.39 9.89 -6.72
C ILE A 90 -25.88 10.15 -6.56
N GLY A 91 -25.15 9.23 -5.93
CA GLY A 91 -23.74 9.40 -5.59
C GLY A 91 -22.76 9.06 -6.72
N LEU A 92 -22.95 7.93 -7.42
CA LEU A 92 -22.01 7.47 -8.46
C LEU A 92 -22.37 8.01 -9.85
N LEU A 93 -23.66 8.09 -10.19
CA LEU A 93 -24.11 8.55 -11.51
C LEU A 93 -24.47 10.04 -11.55
N LEU A 94 -24.37 10.74 -10.41
CA LEU A 94 -24.65 12.18 -10.29
C LEU A 94 -26.00 12.57 -10.94
N GLN A 95 -27.00 11.68 -10.90
CA GLN A 95 -28.29 11.87 -11.57
C GLN A 95 -29.06 13.15 -11.20
N PRO A 96 -28.98 13.73 -9.98
CA PRO A 96 -29.66 15.00 -9.71
C PRO A 96 -29.04 16.19 -10.47
N LEU A 97 -27.85 16.05 -11.05
CA LEU A 97 -27.25 17.09 -11.88
C LEU A 97 -27.77 17.01 -13.32
N THR A 98 -27.86 18.18 -13.95
CA THR A 98 -28.27 18.27 -15.36
C THR A 98 -27.30 17.46 -16.26
N PRO A 99 -27.77 16.89 -17.39
CA PRO A 99 -26.95 16.03 -18.25
C PRO A 99 -25.61 16.66 -18.67
N ARG A 100 -25.60 17.98 -18.92
CA ARG A 100 -24.39 18.73 -19.28
C ARG A 100 -23.33 18.70 -18.18
N TRP A 101 -23.73 18.88 -16.93
CA TRP A 101 -22.83 18.87 -15.79
C TRP A 101 -22.29 17.48 -15.47
N ARG A 102 -23.10 16.42 -15.67
CA ARG A 102 -22.61 15.04 -15.57
C ARG A 102 -21.49 14.77 -16.55
N VAL A 103 -21.70 15.11 -17.83
CA VAL A 103 -20.67 14.94 -18.87
C VAL A 103 -19.42 15.75 -18.53
N ALA A 104 -19.58 17.01 -18.08
CA ALA A 104 -18.45 17.84 -17.68
C ALA A 104 -17.64 17.24 -16.52
N ILE A 105 -18.30 16.75 -15.46
CA ILE A 105 -17.63 16.15 -14.31
C ILE A 105 -16.91 14.86 -14.70
N PHE A 106 -17.53 13.99 -15.49
CA PHE A 106 -16.86 12.77 -15.96
C PHE A 106 -15.71 13.08 -16.92
N ALA A 107 -15.85 14.09 -17.78
CA ALA A 107 -14.78 14.51 -18.70
C ALA A 107 -13.58 15.10 -17.94
N VAL A 108 -13.83 16.03 -17.01
CA VAL A 108 -12.77 16.63 -16.17
C VAL A 108 -12.16 15.59 -15.24
N GLY A 109 -12.99 14.76 -14.59
CA GLY A 109 -12.52 13.68 -13.72
C GLY A 109 -11.67 12.65 -14.48
N GLY A 110 -12.10 12.28 -15.69
CA GLY A 110 -11.33 11.42 -16.59
C GLY A 110 -10.01 12.05 -17.01
N ALA A 111 -9.99 13.35 -17.35
CA ALA A 111 -8.77 14.07 -17.69
C ALA A 111 -7.79 14.15 -16.50
N VAL A 112 -8.27 14.49 -15.31
CA VAL A 112 -7.46 14.52 -14.08
C VAL A 112 -6.93 13.14 -13.73
N PHE A 113 -7.76 12.10 -13.83
CA PHE A 113 -7.34 10.73 -13.57
C PHE A 113 -6.31 10.24 -14.59
N GLY A 114 -6.52 10.52 -15.88
CA GLY A 114 -5.57 10.22 -16.95
C GLY A 114 -4.23 10.92 -16.73
N LEU A 115 -4.25 12.20 -16.37
CA LEU A 115 -3.04 12.95 -16.03
C LEU A 115 -2.33 12.35 -14.81
N ALA A 116 -3.07 12.00 -13.76
CA ALA A 116 -2.50 11.38 -12.57
C ALA A 116 -1.80 10.03 -12.89
N LEU A 117 -2.39 9.21 -13.76
CA LEU A 117 -1.76 7.96 -14.21
C LEU A 117 -0.49 8.21 -15.01
N VAL A 118 -0.49 9.20 -15.92
CA VAL A 118 0.71 9.58 -16.68
C VAL A 118 1.81 10.07 -15.74
N VAL A 119 1.48 10.95 -14.79
CA VAL A 119 2.44 11.44 -13.78
C VAL A 119 3.01 10.28 -12.95
N ALA A 120 2.15 9.37 -12.47
CA ALA A 120 2.59 8.20 -11.70
C ALA A 120 3.50 7.26 -12.52
N HIS A 121 3.26 7.15 -13.82
CA HIS A 121 4.10 6.35 -14.73
C HIS A 121 5.47 6.99 -14.94
N ILE A 122 5.50 8.28 -15.32
CA ILE A 122 6.74 9.02 -15.60
C ILE A 122 7.60 9.17 -14.34
N SER A 123 6.97 9.38 -13.18
CA SER A 123 7.68 9.45 -11.90
C SER A 123 8.14 8.10 -11.36
N ARG A 124 7.79 6.99 -12.04
CA ARG A 124 8.05 5.62 -11.59
C ARG A 124 7.55 5.39 -10.16
N ALA A 125 6.36 5.88 -9.84
CA ALA A 125 5.81 5.89 -8.48
C ALA A 125 5.88 4.51 -7.78
N ALA A 126 5.68 3.42 -8.52
CA ALA A 126 5.77 2.06 -7.98
C ALA A 126 7.19 1.69 -7.49
N SER A 127 8.25 2.29 -8.04
CA SER A 127 9.63 2.01 -7.61
C SER A 127 9.92 2.47 -6.18
N TYR A 128 9.21 3.49 -5.67
CA TYR A 128 9.34 3.95 -4.28
C TYR A 128 8.86 2.93 -3.25
N LEU A 129 8.12 1.90 -3.65
CA LEU A 129 7.73 0.78 -2.78
C LEU A 129 8.84 -0.27 -2.66
N SER A 130 9.87 -0.22 -3.51
CA SER A 130 11.00 -1.14 -3.50
C SER A 130 12.19 -0.55 -2.74
N ASP A 131 13.11 -1.40 -2.31
CA ASP A 131 14.33 -1.01 -1.60
C ASP A 131 15.55 -0.86 -2.54
N LYS A 132 15.32 -1.18 -3.81
CA LYS A 132 16.26 -1.03 -4.90
C LYS A 132 16.89 0.37 -4.93
N PRO A 133 18.23 0.47 -4.98
CA PRO A 133 18.94 1.74 -4.92
C PRO A 133 18.64 2.64 -6.14
N GLU A 134 18.16 2.06 -7.26
CA GLU A 134 17.71 2.82 -8.43
C GLU A 134 16.44 3.66 -8.17
N ALA A 135 15.66 3.35 -7.13
CA ALA A 135 14.52 4.17 -6.74
C ALA A 135 14.97 5.51 -6.12
N CYS A 136 16.11 5.51 -5.41
CA CYS A 136 16.68 6.72 -4.82
C CYS A 136 17.21 7.70 -5.89
N LEU A 137 17.56 7.18 -7.07
CA LEU A 137 17.98 7.96 -8.23
C LEU A 137 16.84 8.63 -8.99
N ASN A 138 15.57 8.45 -8.60
CA ASN A 138 14.47 9.17 -9.25
C ASN A 138 14.55 10.69 -9.05
N CYS A 139 15.34 11.16 -8.07
CA CYS A 139 15.61 12.57 -7.82
C CYS A 139 17.09 12.89 -8.07
N HIS A 140 17.38 13.89 -8.90
CA HIS A 140 18.77 14.24 -9.25
C HIS A 140 19.63 14.71 -8.06
N VAL A 141 19.01 15.23 -7.00
CA VAL A 141 19.68 15.63 -5.75
C VAL A 141 20.41 14.44 -5.10
N MET A 142 19.96 13.21 -5.33
CA MET A 142 20.55 12.00 -4.77
C MET A 142 21.70 11.41 -5.62
N ASN A 143 22.00 11.97 -6.79
CA ASN A 143 23.03 11.43 -7.69
C ASN A 143 24.40 11.32 -7.02
N ASN A 144 24.77 12.30 -6.19
CA ASN A 144 26.07 12.35 -5.56
C ASN A 144 26.19 11.27 -4.46
N ALA A 145 25.12 11.08 -3.69
CA ALA A 145 25.05 10.01 -2.69
C ALA A 145 25.09 8.63 -3.36
N PHE A 146 24.33 8.43 -4.43
CA PHE A 146 24.35 7.16 -5.17
C PHE A 146 25.74 6.87 -5.77
N ALA A 147 26.35 7.86 -6.45
CA ALA A 147 27.65 7.67 -7.09
C ALA A 147 28.74 7.32 -6.08
N THR A 148 28.76 8.00 -4.93
CA THR A 148 29.74 7.71 -3.87
C THR A 148 29.50 6.34 -3.23
N TRP A 149 28.24 5.96 -2.96
CA TRP A 149 27.92 4.61 -2.50
C TRP A 149 28.33 3.55 -3.51
N GLN A 150 28.06 3.77 -4.79
CA GLN A 150 28.42 2.85 -5.88
C GLN A 150 29.93 2.67 -6.05
N HIS A 151 30.75 3.62 -5.62
CA HIS A 151 32.21 3.48 -5.60
C HIS A 151 32.76 3.05 -4.22
N GLY A 152 31.90 2.97 -3.20
CA GLY A 152 32.25 2.58 -1.84
C GLY A 152 32.18 1.07 -1.58
N SER A 153 32.73 0.66 -0.44
CA SER A 153 32.78 -0.75 -0.02
C SER A 153 31.41 -1.37 0.27
N HIS A 154 30.39 -0.56 0.51
CA HIS A 154 29.05 -1.04 0.87
C HIS A 154 28.20 -1.45 -0.35
N ARG A 155 28.59 -1.07 -1.58
CA ARG A 155 27.81 -1.33 -2.81
C ARG A 155 27.46 -2.79 -3.07
N THR A 156 28.29 -3.72 -2.59
CA THR A 156 28.15 -5.17 -2.86
C THR A 156 27.42 -5.91 -1.74
N VAL A 157 27.19 -5.26 -0.60
CA VAL A 157 26.69 -5.91 0.61
C VAL A 157 25.46 -5.22 1.22
N ALA A 158 25.16 -3.99 0.83
CA ALA A 158 24.07 -3.21 1.39
C ALA A 158 23.44 -2.29 0.33
N GLU A 159 22.11 -2.20 0.34
CA GLU A 159 21.33 -1.21 -0.39
C GLU A 159 21.24 0.11 0.41
N CYS A 160 20.67 1.16 -0.19
CA CYS A 160 20.51 2.45 0.49
C CYS A 160 19.67 2.32 1.77
N THR A 161 18.62 1.49 1.68
CA THR A 161 17.66 1.20 2.75
C THR A 161 18.29 0.50 3.94
N ASP A 162 19.27 -0.39 3.72
CA ASP A 162 19.96 -1.14 4.77
C ASP A 162 20.66 -0.27 5.82
N CYS A 163 20.99 0.97 5.41
CA CYS A 163 21.58 1.99 6.27
C CYS A 163 20.56 3.06 6.67
N HIS A 164 19.73 3.55 5.74
CA HIS A 164 18.86 4.71 5.96
C HIS A 164 17.47 4.41 6.53
N LEU A 165 17.05 3.14 6.60
CA LEU A 165 15.76 2.75 7.14
C LEU A 165 15.90 1.89 8.42
N PRO A 166 14.94 2.01 9.35
CA PRO A 166 14.91 1.16 10.54
C PRO A 166 14.52 -0.28 10.18
N HIS A 167 15.20 -1.27 10.76
CA HIS A 167 14.95 -2.70 10.50
C HIS A 167 14.40 -3.47 11.70
N GLN A 168 13.86 -2.80 12.72
CA GLN A 168 13.31 -3.51 13.89
C GLN A 168 12.00 -4.21 13.55
N ASN A 169 11.17 -3.60 12.70
CA ASN A 169 9.94 -4.20 12.17
C ASN A 169 9.48 -3.49 10.88
N PRO A 170 8.75 -4.19 9.99
CA PRO A 170 8.34 -3.65 8.69
C PRO A 170 7.36 -2.47 8.78
N VAL A 171 6.63 -2.32 9.88
CA VAL A 171 5.70 -1.19 10.07
C VAL A 171 6.47 0.08 10.36
N ALA A 172 7.49 0.02 11.22
CA ALA A 172 8.39 1.14 11.50
C ALA A 172 9.17 1.54 10.25
N GLU A 173 9.66 0.57 9.49
CA GLU A 173 10.33 0.78 8.21
C GLU A 173 9.43 1.55 7.23
N LEU A 174 8.21 1.05 6.99
CA LEU A 174 7.26 1.68 6.09
C LEU A 174 6.86 3.09 6.55
N ALA A 175 6.64 3.28 7.86
CA ALA A 175 6.29 4.58 8.43
C ALA A 175 7.42 5.60 8.26
N PHE A 176 8.68 5.18 8.49
CA PHE A 176 9.84 6.02 8.30
C PHE A 176 10.03 6.38 6.82
N LYS A 177 9.94 5.38 5.92
CA LYS A 177 10.02 5.54 4.47
C LYS A 177 8.98 6.53 3.95
N ALA A 178 7.73 6.40 4.41
CA ALA A 178 6.65 7.30 4.01
C ALA A 178 6.87 8.73 4.51
N ARG A 179 7.26 8.89 5.78
CA ARG A 179 7.51 10.20 6.39
C ARG A 179 8.63 10.94 5.67
N ASP A 180 9.78 10.28 5.49
CA ASP A 180 10.94 10.88 4.82
C ASP A 180 10.66 11.14 3.34
N GLY A 181 9.98 10.21 2.66
CA GLY A 181 9.56 10.39 1.27
C GLY A 181 8.68 11.63 1.06
N ILE A 182 7.70 11.87 1.95
CA ILE A 182 6.84 13.07 1.91
C ILE A 182 7.68 14.33 2.17
N PHE A 183 8.55 14.31 3.18
CA PHE A 183 9.38 15.46 3.53
C PHE A 183 10.36 15.82 2.40
N HIS A 184 11.06 14.84 1.83
CA HIS A 184 11.95 15.03 0.68
C HIS A 184 11.19 15.57 -0.54
N SER A 185 10.02 15.00 -0.83
CA SER A 185 9.18 15.48 -1.94
C SER A 185 8.81 16.95 -1.76
N PHE A 186 8.43 17.36 -0.54
CA PHE A 186 8.14 18.75 -0.22
C PHE A 186 9.37 19.64 -0.43
N VAL A 187 10.50 19.31 0.20
CA VAL A 187 11.74 20.11 0.12
C VAL A 187 12.19 20.30 -1.33
N PHE A 188 12.21 19.22 -2.13
CA PHE A 188 12.67 19.27 -3.51
C PHE A 188 11.68 19.96 -4.45
N THR A 189 10.37 19.88 -4.17
CA THR A 189 9.35 20.60 -4.96
C THR A 189 9.49 22.11 -4.79
N PHE A 190 9.87 22.55 -3.58
CA PHE A 190 10.01 23.98 -3.26
C PHE A 190 11.44 24.50 -3.34
N HIS A 191 12.40 23.69 -3.80
CA HIS A 191 13.82 24.03 -3.86
C HIS A 191 14.38 24.54 -2.53
N LEU A 192 13.99 23.88 -1.44
CA LEU A 192 14.40 24.24 -0.07
C LEU A 192 15.61 23.42 0.41
N GLU A 193 16.23 22.63 -0.47
CA GLU A 193 17.40 21.84 -0.14
C GLU A 193 18.62 22.71 0.19
N PRO A 194 19.36 22.42 1.27
CA PRO A 194 20.63 23.07 1.55
C PRO A 194 21.70 22.59 0.56
N GLN A 195 22.70 23.44 0.32
CA GLN A 195 23.84 23.09 -0.53
C GLN A 195 24.64 21.90 0.02
N VAL A 196 24.73 21.78 1.35
CA VAL A 196 25.33 20.64 2.06
C VAL A 196 24.20 19.81 2.66
N LEU A 197 24.13 18.54 2.26
CA LEU A 197 23.10 17.62 2.71
C LEU A 197 23.54 16.96 4.02
N GLU A 198 22.73 17.13 5.06
CA GLU A 198 22.96 16.54 6.37
C GLU A 198 21.83 15.60 6.77
N LEU A 199 22.16 14.55 7.53
CA LEU A 199 21.15 13.66 8.10
C LEU A 199 20.35 14.42 9.16
N SER A 200 19.04 14.20 9.19
CA SER A 200 18.18 14.61 10.30
C SER A 200 18.60 13.89 11.59
N GLU A 201 18.27 14.45 12.76
CA GLU A 201 18.58 13.80 14.05
C GLU A 201 17.99 12.38 14.15
N GLY A 202 16.78 12.16 13.61
CA GLY A 202 16.17 10.84 13.56
C GLY A 202 16.95 9.88 12.66
N ALA A 203 17.37 10.34 11.47
CA ALA A 203 18.15 9.53 10.54
C ALA A 203 19.54 9.19 11.09
N LYS A 204 20.18 10.09 11.86
CA LYS A 204 21.45 9.82 12.54
C LYS A 204 21.33 8.60 13.46
N HIS A 205 20.27 8.50 14.26
CA HIS A 205 20.08 7.33 15.13
C HIS A 205 19.92 6.04 14.31
N VAL A 206 19.07 6.07 13.27
CA VAL A 206 18.81 4.89 12.42
C VAL A 206 20.10 4.40 11.75
N VAL A 207 20.87 5.30 11.15
CA VAL A 207 22.14 4.93 10.50
C VAL A 207 23.14 4.37 11.49
N GLN A 208 23.27 4.98 12.68
CA GLN A 208 24.17 4.48 13.73
C GLN A 208 23.78 3.06 14.17
N GLU A 209 22.49 2.82 14.42
CA GLU A 209 21.99 1.51 14.81
C GLU A 209 22.26 0.46 13.73
N ASN A 210 22.10 0.83 12.45
CA ASN A 210 22.36 -0.05 11.32
C ASN A 210 23.86 -0.36 11.12
N CYS A 211 24.75 0.61 11.38
CA CYS A 211 26.19 0.34 11.45
C CYS A 211 26.47 -0.73 12.52
N LEU A 212 25.92 -0.57 13.72
CA LEU A 212 26.11 -1.50 14.83
C LEU A 212 25.46 -2.87 14.58
N ARG A 213 24.35 -2.92 13.84
CA ARG A 213 23.64 -4.16 13.46
C ARG A 213 24.54 -5.05 12.61
N CYS A 214 25.13 -4.52 11.55
CA CYS A 214 25.96 -5.30 10.63
C CYS A 214 27.38 -5.53 11.17
N HIS A 215 27.92 -4.60 11.97
CA HIS A 215 29.27 -4.69 12.53
C HIS A 215 29.30 -5.14 14.00
N ALA A 216 28.24 -5.78 14.49
CA ALA A 216 28.11 -6.13 15.91
C ALA A 216 29.33 -6.89 16.46
N ASN A 217 29.89 -7.82 15.68
CA ASN A 217 31.03 -8.64 16.08
C ASN A 217 32.31 -7.83 16.29
N GLN A 218 32.51 -6.79 15.49
CA GLN A 218 33.66 -5.88 15.55
C GLN A 218 33.58 -4.96 16.77
N PHE A 219 32.37 -4.72 17.28
CA PHE A 219 32.13 -3.85 18.45
C PHE A 219 32.06 -4.59 19.78
N MET A 220 32.12 -5.93 19.80
CA MET A 220 32.02 -6.71 21.04
C MET A 220 33.05 -6.31 22.10
N LEU A 221 34.31 -6.12 21.68
CA LEU A 221 35.40 -5.74 22.60
C LEU A 221 35.27 -4.28 23.08
N ALA A 222 34.86 -3.37 22.19
CA ALA A 222 34.65 -1.97 22.53
C ALA A 222 33.51 -1.78 23.54
N ARG A 223 32.44 -2.58 23.42
CA ARG A 223 31.34 -2.62 24.40
C ARG A 223 31.80 -3.11 25.76
N LEU A 224 32.67 -4.12 25.80
CA LEU A 224 33.22 -4.65 27.05
C LEU A 224 34.15 -3.65 27.75
N ALA A 225 34.83 -2.79 26.99
CA ALA A 225 35.73 -1.75 27.49
C ALA A 225 35.02 -0.46 27.96
N SER A 226 33.68 -0.40 27.94
CA SER A 226 32.87 0.77 28.37
C SER A 226 33.33 2.10 27.77
N MET A 227 33.76 2.09 26.52
CA MET A 227 34.21 3.29 25.80
C MET A 227 33.04 4.26 25.58
N THR A 228 33.31 5.57 25.60
CA THR A 228 32.30 6.59 25.29
C THR A 228 31.75 6.40 23.87
N GLU A 229 30.43 6.34 23.71
CA GLU A 229 29.81 6.18 22.41
C GLU A 229 30.06 7.41 21.52
N ARG A 230 30.61 7.18 20.34
CA ARG A 230 30.74 8.15 19.24
C ARG A 230 30.02 7.59 18.01
N ARG A 231 29.65 8.46 17.07
CA ARG A 231 29.03 7.97 15.83
C ARG A 231 30.09 7.30 14.99
N CYS A 232 29.74 6.20 14.33
CA CYS A 232 30.67 5.41 13.54
C CYS A 232 31.38 6.28 12.48
N TRP A 233 30.63 7.21 11.89
CA TRP A 233 31.14 8.11 10.85
C TRP A 233 31.86 9.36 11.36
N ASP A 234 32.02 9.54 12.68
CA ASP A 234 32.90 10.58 13.21
C ASP A 234 34.38 10.22 12.97
N CYS A 235 34.69 8.93 12.81
CA CYS A 235 36.03 8.41 12.50
C CYS A 235 36.11 7.71 11.13
N HIS A 236 35.08 6.98 10.73
CA HIS A 236 35.03 6.36 9.40
C HIS A 236 34.39 7.33 8.41
N ASP A 237 35.08 7.69 7.33
CA ASP A 237 34.40 8.40 6.24
C ASP A 237 33.20 7.55 5.82
N GLY A 238 31.99 8.11 5.97
CA GLY A 238 30.74 7.38 5.76
C GLY A 238 30.64 6.85 4.32
N ALA A 239 29.56 6.12 4.02
CA ALA A 239 29.35 5.54 2.69
C ALA A 239 29.36 6.56 1.52
N HIS A 240 29.30 7.85 1.84
CA HIS A 240 29.29 8.95 0.89
C HIS A 240 30.45 9.95 1.08
N GLY A 241 31.45 9.61 1.89
CA GLY A 241 32.49 10.53 2.34
C GLY A 241 32.03 11.42 3.50
N ARG A 242 32.89 12.36 3.90
CA ARG A 242 32.68 13.22 5.08
C ARG A 242 31.69 14.36 4.86
N VAL A 243 31.55 14.82 3.61
CA VAL A 243 30.64 15.91 3.23
C VAL A 243 29.97 15.55 1.91
N ILE A 244 28.63 15.61 1.88
CA ILE A 244 27.85 15.53 0.66
C ILE A 244 27.32 16.93 0.35
N SER A 245 27.58 17.42 -0.85
CA SER A 245 26.99 18.67 -1.35
C SER A 245 26.36 18.48 -2.71
N LEU A 246 25.44 19.37 -3.09
CA LEU A 246 24.78 19.35 -4.40
C LEU A 246 25.78 19.52 -5.57
N SER A 247 26.90 20.21 -5.31
CA SER A 247 28.00 20.42 -6.26
C SER A 247 29.17 19.44 -6.10
N GLY A 248 29.02 18.42 -5.23
CA GLY A 248 30.13 17.58 -4.77
C GLY A 248 30.65 16.55 -5.79
N THR A 249 29.93 16.26 -6.87
CA THR A 249 30.42 15.41 -7.95
C THR A 249 30.24 16.07 -9.33
N PRO A 250 31.21 15.91 -10.25
CA PRO A 250 31.10 16.45 -11.61
C PRO A 250 29.85 15.92 -12.32
N HIS A 251 29.26 16.75 -13.19
CA HIS A 251 28.11 16.37 -14.03
C HIS A 251 28.28 15.04 -14.77
N ALA A 252 29.53 14.62 -15.05
CA ALA A 252 29.89 13.35 -15.68
C ALA A 252 29.43 12.09 -14.90
N TYR A 253 29.16 12.21 -13.59
CA TYR A 253 28.66 11.10 -12.77
C TYR A 253 27.14 11.09 -12.61
N ARG A 254 26.40 12.01 -13.25
CA ARG A 254 24.93 11.94 -13.28
C ARG A 254 24.50 10.82 -14.22
N LEU A 255 24.03 9.73 -13.64
CA LEU A 255 23.43 8.66 -14.41
C LEU A 255 22.23 9.22 -15.19
N PRO A 256 22.16 8.98 -16.51
CA PRO A 256 20.97 9.35 -17.27
C PRO A 256 19.78 8.57 -16.73
N PHE A 257 18.66 9.26 -16.53
CA PHE A 257 17.43 8.59 -16.16
C PHE A 257 17.08 7.54 -17.23
N PRO A 258 16.62 6.33 -16.84
CA PRO A 258 16.05 5.40 -17.79
C PRO A 258 14.94 6.10 -18.59
N PRO A 259 14.82 5.86 -19.90
CA PRO A 259 13.80 6.50 -20.71
C PRO A 259 12.41 6.22 -20.11
N ALA A 260 11.56 7.24 -20.04
CA ALA A 260 10.24 7.18 -19.39
C ALA A 260 9.21 6.29 -20.13
N GLY A 261 9.64 5.42 -21.05
CA GLY A 261 8.76 4.57 -21.87
C GLY A 261 7.90 5.35 -22.88
N LEU A 262 8.14 6.65 -23.04
CA LEU A 262 7.37 7.58 -23.88
C LEU A 262 7.94 7.70 -25.30
N GLU A 263 8.67 6.71 -25.77
CA GLU A 263 9.28 6.71 -27.11
C GLU A 263 8.22 6.85 -28.22
N TRP A 264 6.99 6.37 -27.97
CA TRP A 264 5.83 6.56 -28.84
C TRP A 264 5.39 8.02 -29.02
N MET A 265 5.78 8.94 -28.11
CA MET A 265 5.53 10.36 -28.30
C MET A 265 6.47 10.99 -29.32
N LYS A 266 7.67 10.44 -29.50
CA LYS A 266 8.65 10.91 -30.50
C LYS A 266 8.21 10.59 -31.93
N THR A 267 7.28 9.64 -32.10
CA THR A 267 6.68 9.28 -33.38
C THR A 267 5.41 10.07 -33.71
N LEU A 268 4.95 10.97 -32.83
CA LEU A 268 3.85 11.88 -33.16
C LEU A 268 4.34 12.91 -34.18
N PRO A 269 3.58 13.21 -35.24
CA PRO A 269 3.90 14.28 -36.17
C PRO A 269 4.02 15.59 -35.39
N THR A 270 5.25 16.05 -35.17
CA THR A 270 5.51 17.35 -34.57
C THR A 270 5.66 18.33 -35.73
N ASP A 271 4.54 18.88 -36.19
CA ASP A 271 4.51 20.03 -37.11
C ASP A 271 4.97 21.34 -36.40
N PHE A 272 5.81 21.22 -35.37
CA PHE A 272 6.42 22.36 -34.71
C PHE A 272 7.78 22.62 -35.35
N PRO A 273 8.04 23.86 -35.83
CA PRO A 273 9.34 24.21 -36.36
C PRO A 273 10.42 23.94 -35.30
N PRO A 274 11.58 23.38 -35.70
CA PRO A 274 12.63 23.05 -34.74
C PRO A 274 13.01 24.29 -33.94
N LEU A 275 12.98 24.17 -32.61
CA LEU A 275 13.51 25.22 -31.73
C LEU A 275 14.97 25.45 -32.13
N LYS A 276 15.26 26.69 -32.54
CA LYS A 276 16.58 27.15 -32.90
C LYS A 276 17.54 26.79 -31.76
N PRO A 277 18.67 26.11 -32.03
CA PRO A 277 19.63 25.78 -30.98
C PRO A 277 20.04 27.07 -30.27
N LEU A 278 19.89 27.08 -28.94
CA LEU A 278 20.49 28.12 -28.12
C LEU A 278 22.00 28.04 -28.36
N LYS A 279 22.58 29.14 -28.85
CA LYS A 279 24.02 29.27 -29.06
C LYS A 279 24.73 28.80 -27.79
N GLU A 280 25.64 27.84 -27.96
CA GLU A 280 26.56 27.39 -26.92
C GLU A 280 27.25 28.61 -26.32
N GLY A 281 27.02 28.82 -25.03
CA GLY A 281 27.69 29.84 -24.24
C GLY A 281 29.16 29.47 -24.13
N VAL A 282 29.99 30.31 -24.75
CA VAL A 282 31.40 30.60 -24.50
C VAL A 282 32.01 29.84 -23.31
N HIS A 283 32.91 28.90 -23.63
CA HIS A 283 33.88 28.37 -22.68
C HIS A 283 34.72 29.54 -22.12
N HIS A 284 34.57 29.81 -20.82
CA HIS A 284 35.57 30.56 -20.08
C HIS A 284 36.64 29.58 -19.58
N GLU A 285 37.76 29.54 -20.29
CA GLU A 285 39.02 29.03 -19.77
C GLU A 285 39.50 29.98 -18.67
N HIS A 286 39.66 29.46 -17.45
CA HIS A 286 40.41 30.14 -16.40
C HIS A 286 41.75 29.41 -16.24
N HIS A 287 42.80 30.13 -16.62
CA HIS A 287 44.19 29.93 -16.20
C HIS A 287 44.36 30.21 -14.71
#